data_AF-A0A225WHA6-F1
#
_entry.id   AF-A0A225WHA6-F1
#
_cell.length_a   1.000
_cell.length_b   1.000
_cell.length_c   1.000
_cell.angle_alpha   90.00
_cell.angle_beta   90.00
_cell.angle_gamma   90.00
#
_symmetry.space_group_name_H-M   'P 1'
#
loop_
_entity.id
_entity.type
_entity.pdbx_description
1 polymer ?
#
loop_
_entity_poly.entity_id
_entity_poly.type
_entity_poly.pdbx_seq_one_letter_code
_entity_poly.pdbx_strand_id
1 'polypeptide(L)'
;MDTREILTKIISSKSFLKGLRKDKGVEAVFAVNPHDSEKVERFKQQGWDGLVANPAYDVLVGYRDTVFRTELPSSNPPVREGIEHEIQLHPGTQPISVKQWRQSP
;
A
#
# COMPACT_ATOMS: atom_id res chain seq x y z
N MET A 1 28.75 16.35 -11.61
CA MET A 1 27.51 15.88 -10.94
C MET A 1 27.94 15.32 -9.60
N ASP A 2 27.57 15.97 -8.51
CA ASP A 2 27.97 15.60 -7.15
C ASP A 2 26.97 14.56 -6.62
N THR A 3 27.37 13.28 -6.64
CA THR A 3 26.54 12.15 -6.17
C THR A 3 26.62 12.12 -4.65
N ARG A 4 25.76 12.88 -3.98
CA ARG A 4 25.61 12.72 -2.52
C ARG A 4 24.89 11.40 -2.27
N GLU A 5 25.62 10.41 -1.78
CA GLU A 5 25.04 9.17 -1.26
C GLU A 5 24.09 9.52 -0.11
N ILE A 6 22.78 9.47 -0.36
CA ILE A 6 21.77 9.68 0.68
C ILE A 6 21.65 8.38 1.46
N LEU A 7 22.39 8.30 2.57
CA LEU A 7 22.36 7.15 3.47
C LEU A 7 21.08 7.17 4.31
N THR A 8 20.06 6.41 3.91
CA THR A 8 18.84 6.23 4.70
C THR A 8 19.16 5.42 5.96
N LYS A 9 18.78 5.94 7.13
CA LYS A 9 18.93 5.27 8.43
C LYS A 9 17.64 5.35 9.22
N ILE A 10 17.23 4.23 9.80
CA ILE A 10 16.13 4.20 10.78
C ILE A 10 16.65 4.78 12.09
N ILE A 11 15.93 5.75 12.64
CA ILE A 11 16.27 6.43 13.89
C ILE A 11 15.08 6.43 14.84
N SER A 12 15.35 6.43 16.15
CA SER A 12 14.28 6.56 17.14
C SER A 12 13.64 7.95 17.11
N SER A 13 12.39 8.06 17.55
CA SER A 13 11.68 9.35 17.68
C SER A 13 12.42 10.34 18.60
N LYS A 14 13.06 9.85 19.67
CA LYS A 14 13.86 10.69 20.57
C LYS A 14 15.10 11.26 19.86
N SER A 15 15.78 10.42 19.08
CA SER A 15 16.94 10.83 18.28
C SER A 15 16.54 11.84 17.20
N PHE A 16 15.39 11.64 16.57
CA PHE A 16 14.81 12.57 15.59
C PHE A 16 14.48 13.93 16.21
N LEU A 17 13.79 13.97 17.35
CA LEU A 17 13.47 15.22 18.05
C LEU A 17 14.73 16.01 18.47
N LYS A 18 15.80 15.31 18.87
CA LYS A 18 17.10 15.93 19.15
C LYS A 18 17.78 16.46 17.87
N GLY A 19 17.55 15.78 16.74
CA GLY A 19 18.00 16.16 15.40
C GLY A 19 17.30 17.41 14.87
N LEU A 20 15.97 17.52 15.02
CA LEU A 20 15.17 18.70 14.63
C LEU A 20 15.62 20.00 15.32
N ARG A 21 16.19 19.90 16.54
CA ARG A 21 16.74 21.05 17.26
C ARG A 21 18.09 21.52 16.70
N LYS A 22 18.70 20.77 15.79
CA LYS A 22 19.93 21.14 15.10
C LYS A 22 19.59 21.39 13.65
N ASP A 23 20.01 22.54 13.13
CA ASP A 23 19.79 22.98 11.76
C ASP A 23 20.61 22.13 10.76
N LYS A 24 20.22 20.87 10.59
CA LYS A 24 20.84 19.95 9.63
C LYS A 24 19.81 19.63 8.57
N GLY A 25 20.25 19.69 7.32
CA GLY A 25 19.46 19.49 6.09
C GLY A 25 18.80 18.11 5.96
N VAL A 26 17.84 17.84 6.84
CA VAL A 26 16.89 16.75 6.72
C VAL A 26 15.86 17.20 5.69
N GLU A 27 15.95 16.65 4.49
CA GLU A 27 15.08 17.00 3.36
C GLU A 27 13.65 16.48 3.56
N ALA A 28 13.49 15.28 4.14
CA ALA A 28 12.19 14.67 4.41
C ALA A 28 12.25 13.68 5.59
N VAL A 29 11.11 13.49 6.25
CA VAL A 29 10.94 12.56 7.38
C VAL A 29 9.68 11.75 7.16
N PHE A 30 9.80 10.43 7.20
CA PHE A 30 8.67 9.51 7.16
C PHE A 30 8.47 8.91 8.55
N ALA A 31 7.28 9.14 9.13
CA ALA A 31 6.91 8.53 10.39
C ALA A 31 6.36 7.13 10.11
N VAL A 32 7.20 6.11 10.32
CA VAL A 32 6.75 4.71 10.34
C VAL A 32 6.31 4.42 11.78
N ASN A 33 5.08 3.96 11.95
CA ASN A 33 4.59 3.48 13.24
C ASN A 33 4.68 1.94 13.27
N PRO A 34 5.74 1.36 13.87
CA PRO A 34 5.94 -0.09 13.86
C PRO A 34 5.16 -0.82 14.96
N HIS A 35 4.23 -0.17 15.67
CA HIS A 35 3.52 -0.83 16.77
C HIS A 35 2.58 -1.94 16.25
N ASP A 36 2.63 -3.09 16.94
CA ASP A 36 1.55 -4.08 17.05
C ASP A 36 0.31 -3.40 17.66
N SER A 37 -0.35 -2.60 16.83
CA SER A 37 -1.55 -1.86 17.19
C SER A 37 -2.74 -2.80 17.32
N GLU A 38 -3.80 -2.40 18.02
CA GLU A 38 -5.10 -3.10 18.00
C GLU A 38 -5.60 -3.42 16.58
N LYS A 39 -5.12 -2.67 15.56
CA LYS A 39 -5.39 -2.95 14.15
C LYS A 39 -4.73 -4.25 13.68
N VAL A 40 -3.49 -4.53 14.11
CA VAL A 40 -2.78 -5.79 13.80
C VAL A 40 -3.49 -6.96 14.46
N GLU A 41 -3.90 -6.82 15.71
CA GLU A 41 -4.64 -7.88 16.42
C GLU A 41 -6.03 -8.11 15.81
N ARG A 42 -6.77 -7.05 15.46
CA ARG A 42 -8.03 -7.18 14.70
C ARG A 42 -7.83 -7.83 13.34
N PHE A 43 -6.73 -7.54 12.65
CA PHE A 43 -6.40 -8.18 11.38
C PHE A 43 -6.10 -9.68 11.57
N LYS A 44 -5.35 -10.06 12.62
CA LYS A 44 -5.09 -11.47 12.96
C LYS A 44 -6.38 -12.22 13.31
N GLN A 45 -7.30 -11.59 14.05
CA GLN A 45 -8.59 -12.18 14.40
C GLN A 45 -9.53 -12.39 13.20
N GLN A 46 -9.32 -11.67 12.10
CA GLN A 46 -10.07 -11.83 10.85
C GLN A 46 -9.53 -12.95 9.95
N GLY A 47 -8.53 -13.71 10.42
CA GLY A 47 -7.99 -14.87 9.70
C GLY A 47 -8.97 -16.05 9.63
N TRP A 48 -8.56 -17.09 8.91
CA TRP A 48 -9.35 -18.32 8.71
C TRP A 48 -9.75 -19.00 10.02
N ASP A 49 -8.91 -18.93 11.05
CA ASP A 49 -9.19 -19.51 12.37
C ASP A 49 -10.43 -18.87 13.03
N GLY A 50 -10.70 -17.59 12.75
CA GLY A 50 -11.90 -16.88 13.22
C GLY A 50 -13.18 -17.31 12.50
N LEU A 51 -13.07 -18.02 11.38
CA LEU A 51 -14.21 -18.44 10.55
C LEU A 51 -14.66 -19.87 10.83
N VAL A 52 -13.94 -20.66 11.64
CA VAL A 52 -14.25 -22.08 11.89
C VAL A 52 -15.67 -22.27 12.46
N ALA A 53 -16.16 -21.32 13.27
CA ALA A 53 -17.51 -21.36 13.83
C ALA A 53 -18.60 -20.88 12.86
N ASN A 54 -18.23 -20.41 11.67
CA ASN A 54 -19.18 -19.91 10.67
C ASN A 54 -19.90 -21.11 10.00
N PRO A 55 -21.25 -21.11 9.92
CA PRO A 55 -21.98 -22.17 9.23
C PRO A 55 -21.62 -22.32 7.73
N ALA A 56 -21.01 -21.29 7.12
CA ALA A 56 -20.53 -21.33 5.74
C ALA A 56 -19.05 -21.74 5.60
N TYR A 57 -18.36 -22.12 6.69
CA TYR A 57 -16.92 -22.37 6.69
C TYR A 57 -16.48 -23.36 5.59
N ASP A 58 -17.17 -24.50 5.48
CA ASP A 58 -16.85 -25.53 4.48
C ASP A 58 -16.92 -24.99 3.04
N VAL A 59 -17.89 -24.12 2.77
CA VAL A 59 -18.03 -23.46 1.46
C VAL A 59 -16.89 -22.46 1.24
N LEU A 60 -16.57 -21.65 2.26
CA LEU A 60 -15.53 -20.61 2.17
C LEU A 60 -14.14 -21.20 1.95
N VAL A 61 -13.80 -22.30 2.63
CA VAL A 61 -12.51 -22.99 2.48
C VAL A 61 -12.31 -23.47 1.03
N GLY A 62 -13.38 -23.89 0.35
CA GLY A 62 -13.31 -24.28 -1.07
C GLY A 62 -12.85 -23.14 -2.01
N TYR A 63 -13.00 -21.88 -1.59
CA TYR A 63 -12.59 -20.70 -2.37
C TYR A 63 -11.35 -20.00 -1.83
N ARG A 64 -10.67 -20.59 -0.85
CA ARG A 64 -9.49 -20.01 -0.19
C ARG A 64 -8.42 -19.57 -1.18
N ASP A 65 -8.08 -20.45 -2.13
CA ASP A 65 -6.99 -20.22 -3.08
C ASP A 65 -7.46 -19.65 -4.43
N THR A 66 -8.72 -19.24 -4.54
CA THR A 66 -9.30 -18.72 -5.80
C THR A 66 -9.84 -17.31 -5.61
N VAL A 67 -10.80 -17.13 -4.72
CA VAL A 67 -11.50 -15.85 -4.49
C VAL A 67 -10.89 -15.10 -3.30
N PHE A 68 -10.59 -15.80 -2.21
CA PHE A 68 -10.15 -15.20 -0.95
C PHE A 68 -8.63 -15.27 -0.76
N ARG A 69 -7.88 -14.88 -1.78
CA ARG A 69 -6.41 -14.87 -1.75
C ARG A 69 -5.88 -13.72 -0.92
N THR A 70 -4.81 -13.98 -0.15
CA THR A 70 -4.10 -12.94 0.60
C THR A 70 -3.31 -12.01 -0.32
N GLU A 71 -2.82 -12.54 -1.43
CA GLU A 71 -2.03 -11.80 -2.42
C GLU A 71 -2.77 -11.72 -3.75
N LEU A 72 -2.61 -10.60 -4.44
CA LEU A 72 -3.11 -10.45 -5.80
C LEU A 72 -2.33 -11.37 -6.75
N PRO A 73 -2.99 -12.01 -7.72
CA PRO A 73 -2.28 -12.76 -8.76
C PRO A 73 -1.34 -11.84 -9.53
N SER A 74 -0.22 -12.40 -10.00
CA SER A 74 0.76 -11.68 -10.81
C SER A 74 0.23 -11.30 -12.20
N SER A 75 -0.81 -11.99 -12.66
CA SER A 75 -1.49 -11.70 -13.92
C SER A 75 -2.80 -10.95 -13.69
N ASN A 76 -3.13 -10.06 -14.63
CA ASN A 76 -4.43 -9.42 -14.65
C ASN A 76 -5.56 -10.47 -14.77
N PRO A 77 -6.73 -10.21 -14.17
CA PRO A 77 -7.92 -11.01 -14.44
C PRO A 77 -8.21 -11.05 -15.95
N PRO A 78 -8.82 -12.14 -16.46
CA PRO A 78 -9.23 -12.19 -17.84
C PRO A 78 -10.19 -11.04 -18.16
N VAL A 79 -9.98 -10.40 -19.31
CA VAL A 79 -10.92 -9.40 -19.84
C VAL A 79 -12.25 -10.09 -20.03
N ARG A 80 -13.30 -9.56 -19.40
CA ARG A 80 -14.65 -10.11 -19.52
C ARG A 80 -15.23 -9.64 -20.85
N GLU A 81 -15.56 -10.58 -21.73
CA GLU A 81 -16.26 -10.26 -22.97
C GLU A 81 -17.57 -9.52 -22.66
N GLY A 82 -17.80 -8.40 -23.36
CA GLY A 82 -19.02 -7.60 -23.22
C GLY A 82 -19.03 -6.57 -22.09
N ILE A 83 -17.94 -6.38 -21.34
CA ILE A 83 -17.80 -5.29 -20.35
C ILE A 83 -16.68 -4.34 -20.77
N GLU A 84 -17.04 -3.29 -21.51
CA GLU A 84 -16.13 -2.18 -21.82
C GLU A 84 -16.25 -1.09 -20.75
N HIS A 85 -15.12 -0.60 -20.25
CA HIS A 85 -15.11 0.57 -19.34
C HIS A 85 -14.97 1.83 -20.19
N GLU A 86 -16.04 2.61 -20.28
CA GLU A 86 -16.01 3.92 -20.92
C GLU A 86 -15.83 5.01 -19.87
N ILE A 87 -14.92 5.96 -20.12
CA ILE A 87 -14.75 7.17 -19.30
C ILE A 87 -15.39 8.32 -20.06
N GLN A 88 -16.54 8.78 -19.58
CA GLN A 88 -17.20 9.94 -20.16
C GLN A 88 -16.50 11.23 -19.73
N LEU A 89 -16.11 12.05 -20.71
CA LEU A 89 -15.53 13.36 -20.48
C LEU A 89 -16.63 14.43 -20.55
N HIS A 90 -16.49 15.48 -19.76
CA HIS A 90 -17.36 16.62 -19.89
C HIS A 90 -17.16 17.31 -21.26
N PRO A 91 -18.20 17.88 -21.86
CA PRO A 91 -18.06 18.64 -23.10
C PRO A 91 -17.02 19.76 -22.94
N GLY A 92 -16.06 19.82 -23.86
CA GLY A 92 -14.98 20.82 -23.83
C GLY A 92 -13.76 20.45 -22.98
N THR A 93 -13.70 19.26 -22.38
CA THR A 93 -12.49 18.76 -21.72
C THR A 93 -11.33 18.67 -22.71
N GLN A 94 -10.22 19.35 -22.38
CA GLN A 94 -8.98 19.31 -23.15
C GLN A 94 -7.98 18.34 -22.49
N PRO A 95 -7.18 17.60 -23.26
CA PRO A 95 -6.14 16.74 -22.71
C PRO A 95 -5.06 17.57 -22.00
N ILE A 96 -4.64 17.11 -20.82
CA ILE A 96 -3.58 17.76 -20.02
C ILE A 96 -2.36 16.85 -20.00
N SER A 97 -1.19 17.40 -20.35
CA SER A 97 0.09 16.69 -20.25
C SER A 97 0.83 17.12 -18.99
N VAL A 98 1.19 16.16 -18.13
CA VAL A 98 1.94 16.39 -16.88
C VAL A 98 3.33 15.79 -16.99
N LYS A 99 4.35 16.55 -16.58
CA LYS A 99 5.75 16.07 -16.58
C LYS A 99 5.94 15.01 -15.49
N GLN A 100 6.41 13.83 -15.86
CA GLN A 100 6.76 12.75 -14.92
C GLN A 100 7.75 13.25 -13.87
N TRP A 101 7.49 12.95 -12.60
CA TRP A 101 8.43 13.25 -11.52
C TRP A 101 9.73 12.45 -11.67
N ARG A 102 10.84 13.01 -11.18
CA ARG A 102 12.10 12.27 -11.11
C ARG A 102 11.90 11.11 -10.13
N GLN A 103 11.90 9.89 -10.65
CA GLN A 103 12.05 8.69 -9.84
C GLN A 103 13.52 8.59 -9.43
N SER A 104 13.77 8.33 -8.15
CA SER A 104 15.13 8.10 -7.66
C SER A 104 15.77 6.89 -8.37
N PRO A 105 17.10 6.90 -8.60
CA PRO A 105 17.83 5.77 -9.16
C PRO A 105 17.73 4.49 -8.31
#